data_AF-A0A089LC33-F1
#
_entry.id   AF-A0A089LC33-F1
#
_cell.length_a   1.000
_cell.length_b   1.000
_cell.length_c   1.000
_cell.angle_alpha   90.00
_cell.angle_beta   90.00
_cell.angle_gamma   90.00
#
_symmetry.space_group_name_H-M   'P 1'
#
loop_
_entity.id
_entity.type
_entity.pdbx_description
1 polymer ?
#
loop_
_entity_poly.entity_id
_entity_poly.type
_entity_poly.pdbx_seq_one_letter_code
_entity_poly.pdbx_strand_id
1 'polypeptide(L)'
;MREKRKTNLTASQAIQIAKDYQKKHNLYGTINDDFDESVKFHEEFYRIIGSAWLVLADITPKEYEGDDEITFVISDVDGVVDHVLDHNGIPQRYHLSSNRGYTIEEFEETFNDD
;
A
#
# COMPACT_ATOMS: atom_id res chain seq x y z
N MET A 1 13.41 13.36 26.53
CA MET A 1 14.05 12.15 25.98
C MET A 1 13.02 11.50 25.06
N ARG A 2 13.31 11.28 23.78
CA ARG A 2 12.39 10.57 22.88
C ARG A 2 12.49 9.09 23.24
N GLU A 3 11.42 8.49 23.73
CA GLU A 3 11.36 7.04 23.93
C GLU A 3 11.70 6.36 22.61
N LYS A 4 12.59 5.37 22.68
CA LYS A 4 12.99 4.57 21.53
C LYS A 4 11.79 3.68 21.19
N ARG A 5 10.96 4.14 20.25
CA ARG A 5 9.72 3.48 19.82
C ARG A 5 10.01 2.00 19.52
N LYS A 6 9.30 1.09 20.19
CA LYS A 6 9.47 -0.36 20.02
C LYS A 6 8.77 -0.76 18.73
N THR A 7 9.56 -0.84 17.66
CA THR A 7 9.15 -1.30 16.32
C THR A 7 9.69 -2.71 16.11
N ASN A 8 8.91 -3.59 15.48
CA ASN A 8 9.32 -4.95 15.15
C ASN A 8 10.11 -4.99 13.84
N LEU A 9 9.80 -4.10 12.91
CA LEU A 9 10.50 -3.90 11.65
C LEU A 9 11.42 -2.69 11.72
N THR A 10 12.46 -2.73 10.91
CA THR A 10 13.27 -1.56 10.54
C THR A 10 12.74 -0.93 9.25
N ALA A 11 13.08 0.33 8.99
CA ALA A 11 12.73 0.99 7.73
C ALA A 11 13.20 0.19 6.49
N SER A 12 14.41 -0.39 6.54
CA SER A 12 14.95 -1.25 5.48
C SER A 12 14.16 -2.54 5.26
N GLN A 13 13.67 -3.15 6.34
CA GLN A 13 12.79 -4.31 6.23
C GLN A 13 11.44 -3.91 5.61
N ALA A 14 10.88 -2.77 5.99
CA ALA A 14 9.65 -2.26 5.40
C ALA A 14 9.80 -1.99 3.89
N ILE A 15 10.88 -1.34 3.44
CA ILE A 15 11.17 -1.15 2.01
C ILE A 15 11.25 -2.49 1.29
N GLN A 16 11.99 -3.46 1.86
CA GLN A 16 12.14 -4.77 1.22
C GLN A 16 10.79 -5.49 1.09
N ILE A 17 9.95 -5.45 2.13
CA ILE A 17 8.59 -6.00 2.10
C ILE A 17 7.76 -5.34 1.00
N ALA A 18 7.82 -4.01 0.87
CA ALA A 18 7.11 -3.28 -0.18
C ALA A 18 7.61 -3.68 -1.58
N LYS A 19 8.93 -3.73 -1.80
CA LYS A 19 9.54 -4.13 -3.08
C LYS A 19 9.17 -5.57 -3.47
N ASP A 20 9.19 -6.48 -2.51
CA ASP A 20 8.82 -7.88 -2.73
C ASP A 20 7.34 -8.01 -3.10
N TYR A 21 6.47 -7.27 -2.40
CA TYR A 21 5.03 -7.24 -2.68
C TYR A 21 4.73 -6.60 -4.05
N GLN A 22 5.37 -5.47 -4.35
CA GLN A 22 5.28 -4.78 -5.63
C GLN A 22 5.62 -5.72 -6.79
N LYS A 23 6.77 -6.42 -6.69
CA LYS A 23 7.22 -7.38 -7.68
C LYS A 23 6.27 -8.58 -7.81
N LYS A 24 5.79 -9.12 -6.68
CA LYS A 24 4.87 -10.27 -6.66
C LYS A 24 3.54 -9.96 -7.36
N HIS A 25 3.04 -8.74 -7.25
CA HIS A 25 1.76 -8.32 -7.80
C HIS A 25 1.87 -7.45 -9.06
N ASN A 26 3.08 -7.31 -9.62
CA ASN A 26 3.39 -6.51 -10.81
C ASN A 26 2.84 -5.07 -10.73
N LEU A 27 3.02 -4.42 -9.58
CA LEU A 27 2.55 -3.06 -9.33
C LEU A 27 3.56 -2.04 -9.88
N TYR A 28 3.06 -0.95 -10.46
CA TYR A 28 3.88 0.12 -11.02
C TYR A 28 4.51 1.01 -9.94
N GLY A 29 5.47 1.85 -10.34
CA GLY A 29 6.12 2.85 -9.50
C GLY A 29 7.55 2.50 -9.07
N THR A 30 8.27 3.48 -8.55
CA THR A 30 9.65 3.35 -8.08
C THR A 30 9.70 3.63 -6.59
N ILE A 31 10.07 2.61 -5.80
CA ILE A 31 10.37 2.79 -4.37
C ILE A 31 11.84 3.21 -4.25
N ASN A 32 12.07 4.47 -3.86
CA ASN A 32 13.41 4.98 -3.61
C ASN A 32 14.02 4.35 -2.34
N ASP A 33 15.34 4.14 -2.36
CA ASP A 33 16.11 3.58 -1.23
C ASP A 33 16.45 4.64 -0.17
N ASP A 34 16.16 5.91 -0.44
CA ASP A 34 16.27 6.97 0.55
C ASP A 34 15.18 6.82 1.63
N PHE A 35 15.61 6.42 2.82
CA PHE A 35 14.74 6.16 3.97
C PHE A 35 14.01 7.40 4.47
N ASP A 36 14.63 8.58 4.38
CA ASP A 36 14.05 9.80 4.97
C ASP A 36 12.92 10.37 4.10
N GLU A 37 12.96 10.10 2.79
CA GLU A 37 11.92 10.53 1.84
C GLU A 37 10.83 9.47 1.67
N SER A 38 11.22 8.18 1.62
CA SER A 38 10.33 7.13 1.12
C SER A 38 9.62 6.34 2.21
N VAL A 39 10.03 6.48 3.48
CA VAL A 39 9.54 5.61 4.57
C VAL A 39 9.13 6.42 5.80
N LYS A 40 7.89 6.23 6.26
CA LYS A 40 7.37 6.87 7.48
C LYS A 40 6.80 5.84 8.43
N PHE A 41 7.18 5.96 9.71
CA PHE A 41 6.61 5.14 10.78
C PHE A 41 5.48 5.86 11.49
N HIS A 42 4.36 5.17 11.64
CA HIS A 42 3.20 5.63 12.39
C HIS A 42 2.89 4.66 13.52
N GLU A 43 2.79 5.16 14.76
CA GLU A 43 2.47 4.34 15.94
C GLU A 43 1.03 3.77 15.87
N GLU A 44 0.14 4.49 15.20
CA GLU A 44 -1.21 4.07 14.90
C GLU A 44 -1.55 4.51 13.47
N PHE A 45 -2.20 3.62 12.72
CA PHE A 45 -2.65 3.93 11.37
C PHE A 45 -4.04 3.35 11.11
N TYR A 46 -4.82 4.05 10.28
CA TYR A 46 -6.21 3.70 10.04
C TYR A 46 -6.34 2.25 9.55
N ARG A 47 -7.20 1.47 10.23
CA ARG A 47 -7.49 0.04 9.96
C ARG A 47 -6.31 -0.92 10.13
N ILE A 48 -5.21 -0.51 10.74
CA ILE A 48 -4.10 -1.38 11.13
C ILE A 48 -4.13 -1.63 12.63
N ILE A 49 -3.87 -2.86 13.05
CA ILE A 49 -3.69 -3.18 14.48
C ILE A 49 -2.25 -2.83 14.86
N GLY A 50 -2.09 -1.83 15.73
CA GLY A 50 -0.79 -1.36 16.17
C GLY A 50 -0.15 -0.41 15.16
N SER A 51 1.19 -0.47 15.07
CA SER A 51 1.98 0.45 14.26
C SER A 51 2.04 0.04 12.79
N ALA A 52 2.26 1.03 11.92
CA ALA A 52 2.43 0.82 10.49
C ALA A 52 3.66 1.54 9.93
N TRP A 53 4.25 0.93 8.92
CA TRP A 53 5.23 1.57 8.05
C TRP A 53 4.57 1.93 6.72
N LEU A 54 4.69 3.19 6.32
CA LEU A 54 4.23 3.69 5.02
C LEU A 54 5.46 3.79 4.12
N VAL A 55 5.42 3.12 2.98
CA VAL A 55 6.47 3.16 1.95
C VAL A 55 5.89 3.76 0.68
N LEU A 56 6.46 4.88 0.22
CA LEU A 56 6.00 5.60 -0.96
C LEU A 56 6.65 5.02 -2.22
N ALA A 57 5.90 5.02 -3.32
CA ALA A 57 6.42 4.71 -4.64
C ALA A 57 5.91 5.73 -5.67
N ASP A 58 6.86 6.33 -6.39
CA ASP A 58 6.59 7.32 -7.43
C ASP A 58 6.19 6.63 -8.73
N ILE A 59 5.03 6.97 -9.29
CA ILE A 59 4.49 6.37 -10.52
C ILE A 59 4.88 7.21 -11.76
N THR A 60 5.36 8.43 -11.58
CA THR A 60 5.52 9.45 -12.64
C THR A 60 6.46 9.04 -13.79
N PRO A 61 6.06 9.21 -15.06
CA PRO A 61 6.93 9.73 -16.10
C PRO A 61 6.88 11.26 -16.07
N LYS A 62 8.01 11.91 -15.77
CA LYS A 62 8.17 13.34 -15.42
C LYS A 62 7.84 14.37 -16.53
N GLU A 63 6.63 14.36 -17.10
CA GLU A 63 6.23 15.31 -18.16
C GLU A 63 4.99 16.16 -17.84
N TYR A 64 4.13 15.78 -16.89
CA TYR A 64 2.97 16.59 -16.47
C TYR A 64 2.86 16.67 -14.94
N GLU A 65 2.40 17.82 -14.45
CA GLU A 65 2.23 18.13 -13.02
C GLU A 65 1.16 17.25 -12.38
N GLY A 66 1.56 16.08 -11.93
CA GLY A 66 0.79 15.17 -11.09
C GLY A 66 1.78 14.21 -10.45
N ASP A 67 2.05 14.39 -9.16
CA ASP A 67 2.80 13.42 -8.38
C ASP A 67 1.88 12.22 -8.14
N ASP A 68 1.75 11.37 -9.17
CA ASP A 68 1.08 10.09 -9.03
C ASP A 68 1.96 9.22 -8.13
N GLU A 69 1.55 9.05 -6.88
CA GLU A 69 2.20 8.19 -5.90
C GLU A 69 1.25 7.08 -5.45
N ILE A 70 1.78 5.90 -5.17
CA ILE A 70 1.09 4.89 -4.34
C ILE A 70 1.83 4.70 -3.04
N THR A 71 1.10 4.36 -1.98
CA THR A 71 1.68 4.09 -0.66
C THR A 71 1.41 2.66 -0.23
N PHE A 72 2.47 1.89 0.02
CA PHE A 72 2.38 0.57 0.63
C PHE A 72 2.24 0.73 2.15
N VAL A 73 1.16 0.20 2.72
CA VAL A 73 0.92 0.21 4.16
C VAL A 73 1.28 -1.16 4.72
N ILE A 74 2.31 -1.20 5.54
CA ILE A 74 2.90 -2.42 6.11
C ILE A 74 2.57 -2.48 7.60
N SER A 75 1.98 -3.59 8.04
CA SER A 75 1.78 -3.88 9.46
C SER A 75 3.15 -4.14 10.11
N ASP A 76 3.53 -3.32 11.08
CA ASP A 76 4.74 -3.57 11.87
C ASP A 76 4.58 -4.84 12.71
N VAL A 77 3.35 -5.13 13.16
CA VAL A 77 3.05 -6.31 13.97
C VAL A 77 3.21 -7.59 13.17
N ASP A 78 2.69 -7.62 11.94
CA ASP A 78 2.59 -8.85 11.14
C ASP A 78 3.71 -9.01 10.09
N GLY A 79 4.44 -7.93 9.77
CA GLY A 79 5.52 -8.00 8.78
C GLY A 79 5.04 -8.15 7.34
N VAL A 80 3.82 -7.71 7.02
CA VAL A 80 3.20 -7.85 5.70
C VAL A 80 2.54 -6.55 5.24
N VAL A 81 2.38 -6.39 3.92
CA VAL A 81 1.55 -5.32 3.34
C VAL A 81 0.07 -5.63 3.60
N ASP A 82 -0.61 -4.76 4.36
CA ASP A 82 -2.07 -4.88 4.58
C ASP A 82 -2.86 -4.36 3.37
N HIS A 83 -2.43 -3.22 2.81
CA HIS A 83 -3.03 -2.62 1.62
C HIS A 83 -2.07 -1.64 0.96
N VAL A 84 -2.43 -1.24 -0.26
CA VAL A 84 -1.77 -0.18 -1.01
C VAL A 84 -2.79 0.95 -1.19
N LEU A 85 -2.44 2.16 -0.78
CA LEU A 85 -3.22 3.35 -1.10
C LEU A 85 -2.88 3.79 -2.51
N ASP A 86 -3.89 3.97 -3.36
CA ASP A 86 -3.70 4.65 -4.64
C ASP A 86 -3.53 6.16 -4.46
N HIS A 87 -3.33 6.90 -5.55
CA HIS A 87 -3.14 8.36 -5.54
C HIS A 87 -4.31 9.13 -4.90
N ASN A 88 -5.50 8.51 -4.77
CA ASN A 88 -6.65 9.12 -4.10
C ASN A 88 -6.76 8.72 -2.62
N GLY A 89 -5.81 7.93 -2.10
CA GLY A 89 -5.87 7.38 -0.75
C GLY A 89 -6.86 6.22 -0.59
N ILE A 90 -7.31 5.60 -1.70
CA ILE A 90 -8.25 4.47 -1.63
C ILE A 90 -7.46 3.17 -1.42
N PRO A 91 -7.79 2.37 -0.39
CA PRO A 91 -7.05 1.15 -0.09
C PRO A 91 -7.37 0.01 -1.07
N GLN A 92 -6.33 -0.54 -1.67
CA GLN A 92 -6.35 -1.69 -2.59
C GLN A 92 -5.63 -2.89 -1.95
N ARG A 93 -6.27 -4.06 -2.00
CA ARG A 93 -5.74 -5.31 -1.40
C ARG A 93 -5.48 -6.38 -2.46
N TYR A 94 -4.40 -6.23 -3.21
CA TYR A 94 -4.04 -7.12 -4.32
C TYR A 94 -3.80 -8.59 -3.95
N HIS A 95 -3.56 -8.88 -2.67
CA HIS A 95 -3.39 -10.25 -2.17
C HIS A 95 -4.71 -10.92 -1.76
N LEU A 96 -5.81 -10.16 -1.64
CA LEU A 96 -7.12 -10.74 -1.50
C LEU A 96 -7.66 -11.01 -2.91
N SER A 97 -8.10 -12.23 -3.17
CA SER A 97 -8.91 -12.48 -4.35
C SER A 97 -10.09 -11.53 -4.31
N SER A 98 -10.41 -10.89 -5.42
CA SER A 98 -11.58 -10.05 -5.56
C SER A 98 -12.82 -10.93 -5.37
N ASN A 99 -13.23 -11.15 -4.12
CA ASN A 99 -14.53 -11.74 -3.82
C ASN A 99 -15.62 -10.68 -3.97
N ARG A 100 -15.54 -9.88 -5.05
CA ARG A 100 -16.73 -9.39 -5.71
C ARG A 100 -17.21 -10.56 -6.57
N GLY A 101 -17.71 -11.59 -5.91
CA GLY A 101 -18.47 -12.65 -6.55
C GLY A 101 -19.81 -12.10 -6.98
N TYR A 102 -19.80 -11.13 -7.87
CA TYR A 102 -20.92 -10.98 -8.79
C TYR A 102 -20.58 -11.92 -9.93
N THR A 103 -21.38 -12.97 -10.03
CA THR A 103 -21.49 -13.69 -11.28
C THR A 103 -21.89 -12.69 -12.38
N ILE A 104 -21.48 -12.94 -13.62
CA ILE A 104 -21.88 -12.11 -14.77
C ILE A 104 -23.41 -11.96 -14.80
N GLU A 105 -24.13 -13.01 -14.40
CA GLU A 105 -25.58 -13.05 -14.25
C GLU A 105 -26.12 -12.00 -13.26
N GLU A 106 -25.52 -11.84 -12.08
CA GLU A 106 -25.97 -10.84 -11.08
C GLU A 106 -25.70 -9.39 -11.52
N PHE A 107 -24.67 -9.15 -12.33
CA PHE A 107 -24.39 -7.83 -12.90
C PHE A 107 -25.38 -7.50 -14.02
N GLU A 108 -25.71 -8.46 -14.89
CA GLU A 108 -26.71 -8.28 -15.95
C GLU A 108 -28.11 -8.04 -15.37
N GLU A 109 -28.54 -8.75 -14.33
CA GLU A 109 -29.85 -8.50 -13.69
C GLU A 109 -29.98 -7.10 -13.06
N THR A 110 -28.87 -6.54 -12.56
CA THR A 110 -28.89 -5.22 -11.90
C THR A 110 -28.91 -4.06 -12.91
N PHE A 111 -28.47 -4.28 -14.14
CA PHE A 111 -28.25 -3.22 -15.14
C PHE A 111 -28.99 -3.43 -16.48
N ASN A 112 -29.80 -4.49 -16.64
CA ASN A 112 -30.65 -4.72 -17.82
C ASN A 112 -32.10 -4.21 -17.68
N ASP A 113 -32.40 -3.29 -16.77
CA ASP A 113 -33.64 -2.51 -16.89
C ASP A 113 -33.45 -1.38 -17.92
N ASP A 114 -33.51 -1.75 -19.21
CA ASP A 114 -34.04 -0.92 -20.32
C ASP A 114 -34.44 -1.78 -21.54
#